data_AF-A0A8J3CY68-F1
#
_entry.id   AF-A0A8J3CY68-F1
#
_cell.length_a   1.000
_cell.length_b   1.000
_cell.length_c   1.000
_cell.angle_alpha   90.00
_cell.angle_beta   90.00
_cell.angle_gamma   90.00
#
_symmetry.space_group_name_H-M   'P 1'
#
loop_
_entity.id
_entity.type
_entity.pdbx_description
1 polymer ?
#
loop_
_entity_poly.entity_id
_entity_poly.type
_entity_poly.pdbx_seq_one_letter_code
_entity_poly.pdbx_strand_id
1 'polypeptide(L)'
;MKLVKIYANKNFKNIEFEPEFNVVIATIFEKQKKKDTHNLGKTSLIHVINFILLGSFNKKIFGNKIFNGVAFYGELALNNGSYLIIKREIDTNTKISFKINDTKTKGFLIPKNWDDENLAFDKARKKLNEHLGFDVVPSYDYRKSITYFLRTQQDYLDVYKLDKFKGKHIDWKPFVFELLGYDSNLIIKKLSLEEDIDKKKEIIRILKDEARINVNDRDKLAGLLDIKELEVNEAKSTIDKFNFFQQDQYINKELIESLDNQIQILSTDRYRIAYDIDKIEKSLANISEQINIEELQKLHNEAQLLFPVELKK
;
A
#
# COMPACT_ATOMS: atom_id res chain seq x y z
N MET A 1 41.73 -19.91 -11.33
CA MET A 1 41.86 -20.95 -10.29
C MET A 1 41.61 -22.31 -10.93
N LYS A 2 42.36 -23.34 -10.55
CA LYS A 2 42.12 -24.74 -10.96
C LYS A 2 42.11 -25.66 -9.74
N LEU A 3 41.19 -26.63 -9.68
CA LEU A 3 41.20 -27.67 -8.66
C LEU A 3 42.26 -28.72 -9.02
N VAL A 4 43.20 -28.97 -8.11
CA VAL A 4 44.38 -29.82 -8.36
C VAL A 4 44.24 -31.16 -7.65
N LYS A 5 43.82 -31.17 -6.38
CA LYS A 5 43.67 -32.40 -5.60
C LYS A 5 42.45 -32.37 -4.70
N ILE A 6 41.88 -33.55 -4.47
CA ILE A 6 40.94 -33.81 -3.38
C ILE A 6 41.37 -35.07 -2.66
N TYR A 7 41.46 -35.00 -1.34
CA TYR A 7 41.86 -36.14 -0.51
C TYR A 7 41.22 -36.04 0.88
N ALA A 8 41.30 -37.12 1.65
CA ALA A 8 40.74 -37.16 3.00
C ALA A 8 41.67 -37.87 4.00
N ASN A 9 41.41 -37.67 5.29
CA ASN A 9 42.09 -38.38 6.38
C ASN A 9 41.62 -39.84 6.58
N LYS A 10 40.50 -40.22 5.96
CA LYS A 10 39.84 -41.53 6.10
C LYS A 10 39.47 -42.08 4.71
N ASN A 11 38.68 -43.16 4.67
CA ASN A 11 38.23 -43.87 3.47
C ASN A 11 37.56 -42.94 2.43
N PHE A 12 38.40 -42.38 1.56
CA PHE A 12 38.07 -41.66 0.35
C PHE A 12 39.19 -41.92 -0.63
N LYS A 13 38.86 -42.23 -1.88
CA LYS A 13 39.88 -42.41 -2.91
C LYS A 13 40.46 -41.04 -3.24
N ASN A 14 41.73 -40.80 -2.91
CA ASN A 14 42.41 -39.57 -3.24
C ASN A 14 42.43 -39.35 -4.76
N ILE A 15 42.20 -38.10 -5.17
CA ILE A 15 42.04 -37.70 -6.56
C ILE A 15 43.04 -36.58 -6.84
N GLU A 16 43.80 -36.75 -7.91
CA GLU A 16 44.59 -35.70 -8.52
C GLU A 16 43.98 -35.42 -9.89
N PHE A 17 43.77 -34.14 -10.17
CA PHE A 17 43.13 -33.66 -11.40
C PHE A 17 44.20 -33.20 -12.39
N GLU A 18 43.97 -33.54 -13.66
CA GLU A 18 44.72 -33.00 -14.77
C GLU A 18 44.23 -31.58 -15.14
N PRO A 19 45.08 -30.70 -15.68
CA PRO A 19 44.75 -29.28 -15.87
C PRO A 19 43.62 -28.94 -16.87
N GLU A 20 43.23 -29.88 -17.72
CA GLU A 20 42.32 -29.63 -18.85
C GLU A 20 41.05 -30.48 -18.73
N PHE A 21 41.17 -31.79 -18.89
CA PHE A 21 40.03 -32.69 -19.00
C PHE A 21 40.18 -33.87 -18.07
N ASN A 22 39.14 -34.11 -17.27
CA ASN A 22 39.07 -35.21 -16.32
C ASN A 22 37.75 -35.97 -16.53
N VAL A 23 37.82 -37.30 -16.57
CA VAL A 23 36.63 -38.15 -16.72
C VAL A 23 36.44 -39.01 -15.48
N VAL A 24 35.24 -38.95 -14.90
CA VAL A 24 34.85 -39.79 -13.75
C VAL A 24 33.94 -40.91 -14.22
N ILE A 25 34.53 -42.09 -14.40
CA ILE A 25 33.82 -43.31 -14.80
C ILE A 25 33.57 -44.16 -13.55
N ALA A 26 32.39 -44.76 -13.47
CA ALA A 26 32.14 -45.83 -12.50
C ALA A 26 31.67 -47.07 -13.25
N THR A 27 32.31 -48.18 -12.95
CA THR A 27 32.12 -49.49 -13.58
C THR A 27 31.56 -50.46 -12.55
N ILE A 28 30.60 -51.29 -12.98
CA ILE A 28 29.99 -52.34 -12.16
C ILE A 28 30.61 -53.66 -12.60
N PHE A 29 31.36 -54.31 -11.71
CA PHE A 29 32.00 -55.59 -11.99
C PHE A 29 31.10 -56.81 -11.69
N GLU A 30 30.06 -56.67 -10.86
CA GLU A 30 29.13 -57.75 -10.52
C GLU A 30 27.69 -57.45 -10.99
N LYS A 31 27.30 -57.99 -12.15
CA LYS A 31 25.93 -57.87 -12.70
C LYS A 31 24.85 -58.60 -11.88
N GLN A 32 25.22 -59.50 -10.97
CA GLN A 32 24.26 -60.40 -10.29
C GLN A 32 23.49 -59.74 -9.13
N LYS A 33 24.02 -58.66 -8.53
CA LYS A 33 23.31 -57.89 -7.50
C LYS A 33 22.72 -56.61 -8.11
N LYS A 34 21.57 -56.75 -8.79
CA LYS A 34 20.79 -55.67 -9.45
C LYS A 34 20.27 -54.56 -8.52
N LYS A 35 20.68 -54.48 -7.25
CA LYS A 35 19.95 -53.67 -6.27
C LYS A 35 20.28 -52.18 -6.21
N ASP A 36 21.38 -51.68 -6.79
CA ASP A 36 21.59 -50.22 -6.88
C ASP A 36 22.67 -49.86 -7.91
N THR A 37 22.34 -49.96 -9.20
CA THR A 37 23.25 -49.57 -10.30
C THR A 37 23.43 -48.05 -10.46
N HIS A 38 22.66 -47.24 -9.74
CA HIS A 38 22.65 -45.78 -9.87
C HIS A 38 23.48 -45.03 -8.80
N ASN A 39 23.92 -45.69 -7.72
CA ASN A 39 24.57 -45.05 -6.57
C ASN A 39 26.08 -45.35 -6.46
N LEU A 40 26.80 -45.29 -7.58
CA LEU A 40 28.24 -45.57 -7.66
C LEU A 40 29.15 -44.42 -7.19
N GLY A 41 28.59 -43.41 -6.49
CA GLY A 41 29.37 -42.31 -5.91
C GLY A 41 29.79 -41.18 -6.86
N LYS A 42 29.40 -41.21 -8.14
CA LYS A 42 29.70 -40.12 -9.11
C LYS A 42 29.17 -38.77 -8.64
N THR A 43 27.90 -38.74 -8.25
CA THR A 43 27.25 -37.53 -7.73
C THR A 43 27.84 -37.10 -6.39
N SER A 44 28.29 -38.06 -5.56
CA SER A 44 28.94 -37.75 -4.28
C SER A 44 30.20 -36.90 -4.45
N LEU A 45 30.99 -37.12 -5.51
CA LEU A 45 32.17 -36.31 -5.79
C LEU A 45 31.82 -34.84 -6.05
N ILE A 46 30.74 -34.58 -6.80
CA ILE A 46 30.23 -33.21 -7.03
C ILE A 46 29.93 -32.53 -5.68
N HIS A 47 29.32 -33.26 -4.74
CA HIS A 47 29.03 -32.71 -3.43
C HIS A 47 30.27 -32.51 -2.56
N VAL A 48 31.31 -33.35 -2.69
CA VAL A 48 32.60 -33.13 -2.02
C VAL A 48 33.31 -31.91 -2.59
N ILE A 49 33.33 -31.73 -3.91
CA ILE A 49 33.86 -30.51 -4.56
C ILE A 49 33.11 -29.28 -4.05
N ASN A 50 31.77 -29.32 -4.06
CA ASN A 50 30.96 -28.22 -3.53
C ASN A 50 31.28 -27.93 -2.06
N PHE A 51 31.44 -28.98 -1.25
CA PHE A 51 31.78 -28.86 0.16
C PHE A 51 33.16 -28.21 0.34
N ILE A 52 34.21 -28.70 -0.31
CA ILE A 52 35.56 -28.10 -0.24
C ILE A 52 35.52 -26.62 -0.65
N LEU A 53 34.74 -26.26 -1.67
CA LEU A 53 34.58 -24.88 -2.14
C LEU A 53 33.54 -24.08 -1.34
N LEU A 54 33.41 -24.37 -0.04
CA LEU A 54 32.57 -23.66 0.94
C LEU A 54 31.08 -23.56 0.54
N GLY A 55 30.58 -24.61 -0.12
CA GLY A 55 29.15 -24.85 -0.31
C GLY A 55 28.46 -25.24 1.00
N SER A 56 27.13 -25.13 1.00
CA SER A 56 26.29 -25.53 2.12
C SER A 56 26.43 -27.03 2.43
N PHE A 57 26.29 -27.37 3.71
CA PHE A 57 26.39 -28.76 4.17
C PHE A 57 25.18 -29.57 3.69
N ASN A 58 25.41 -30.61 2.89
CA ASN A 58 24.36 -31.49 2.42
C ASN A 58 24.11 -32.65 3.40
N LYS A 59 23.16 -32.47 4.32
CA LYS A 59 22.80 -33.47 5.33
C LYS A 59 22.36 -34.81 4.74
N LYS A 60 21.76 -34.84 3.55
CA LYS A 60 21.31 -36.09 2.90
C LYS A 60 22.48 -37.00 2.53
N ILE A 61 23.65 -36.42 2.24
CA ILE A 61 24.84 -37.16 1.81
C ILE A 61 25.79 -37.35 2.98
N PHE A 62 26.16 -36.24 3.62
CA PHE A 62 27.17 -36.23 4.67
C PHE A 62 26.63 -36.61 6.05
N GLY A 63 25.31 -36.77 6.21
CA GLY A 63 24.71 -37.29 7.44
C GLY A 63 24.85 -38.80 7.62
N ASN A 64 25.41 -39.52 6.65
CA ASN A 64 25.68 -40.94 6.77
C ASN A 64 26.89 -41.18 7.72
N LYS A 65 26.78 -42.16 8.62
CA LYS A 65 27.82 -42.54 9.59
C LYS A 65 29.19 -42.83 8.96
N ILE A 66 29.23 -43.22 7.68
CA ILE A 66 30.48 -43.43 6.92
C ILE A 66 31.35 -42.16 6.88
N PHE A 67 30.73 -40.97 6.95
CA PHE A 67 31.43 -39.68 6.91
C PHE A 67 31.83 -39.13 8.29
N ASN A 68 31.53 -39.83 9.38
CA ASN A 68 31.84 -39.36 10.73
C ASN A 68 33.36 -39.22 10.94
N GLY A 69 33.80 -38.05 11.41
CA GLY A 69 35.21 -37.71 11.60
C GLY A 69 36.03 -37.66 10.31
N VAL A 70 35.39 -37.57 9.14
CA VAL A 70 36.09 -37.34 7.87
C VAL A 70 36.45 -35.86 7.75
N ALA A 71 37.71 -35.61 7.43
CA ALA A 71 38.28 -34.32 7.06
C ALA A 71 38.64 -34.37 5.58
N PHE A 72 38.03 -33.51 4.79
CA PHE A 72 38.36 -33.34 3.38
C PHE A 72 39.37 -32.22 3.18
N TYR A 73 40.28 -32.44 2.24
CA TYR A 73 41.31 -31.50 1.84
C TYR A 73 41.19 -31.26 0.34
N GLY A 74 41.25 -29.99 -0.07
CA GLY A 74 41.28 -29.59 -1.47
C GLY A 74 42.47 -28.70 -1.75
N GLU A 75 43.26 -29.03 -2.77
CA GLU A 75 44.35 -28.18 -3.24
C GLU A 75 43.90 -27.45 -4.50
N LEU A 76 44.00 -26.11 -4.50
CA LEU A 76 43.68 -25.23 -5.62
C LEU A 76 44.94 -24.54 -6.11
N ALA A 77 45.15 -24.50 -7.43
CA ALA A 77 46.09 -23.58 -8.05
C ALA A 77 45.41 -22.22 -8.21
N LEU A 78 46.02 -21.18 -7.63
CA LEU A 78 45.54 -19.81 -7.67
C LEU A 78 46.06 -19.07 -8.92
N ASN A 79 45.44 -17.93 -9.23
CA ASN A 79 45.79 -17.14 -10.43
C ASN A 79 47.19 -16.51 -10.33
N ASN A 80 47.69 -16.26 -9.11
CA ASN A 80 49.02 -15.73 -8.84
C ASN A 80 50.13 -16.79 -8.87
N GLY A 81 49.81 -18.04 -9.21
CA GLY A 81 50.77 -19.15 -9.30
C GLY A 81 51.00 -19.93 -8.00
N SER A 82 50.48 -19.45 -6.85
CA SER A 82 50.56 -20.20 -5.60
C SER A 82 49.44 -21.24 -5.47
N TYR A 83 49.53 -22.06 -4.42
CA TYR A 83 48.62 -23.17 -4.16
C TYR A 83 47.94 -22.99 -2.81
N LEU A 84 46.62 -23.15 -2.78
CA LEU A 84 45.82 -23.07 -1.56
C LEU A 84 45.27 -24.44 -1.19
N ILE A 85 45.59 -24.90 0.01
CA ILE A 85 44.98 -26.08 0.62
C ILE A 85 43.85 -25.62 1.53
N ILE A 86 42.68 -26.21 1.32
CA ILE A 86 41.47 -25.98 2.12
C ILE A 86 41.19 -27.25 2.92
N LYS A 87 40.99 -27.12 4.23
CA LYS A 87 40.52 -28.20 5.10
C LYS A 87 39.07 -27.94 5.52
N ARG A 88 38.21 -28.95 5.37
CA ARG A 88 36.87 -28.97 5.96
C ARG A 88 36.55 -30.33 6.58
N GLU A 89 36.12 -30.30 7.83
CA GLU A 89 35.69 -31.49 8.56
C GLU A 89 34.16 -31.64 8.52
N ILE A 90 33.66 -32.88 8.53
CA ILE A 90 32.22 -33.14 8.52
C ILE A 90 31.59 -32.78 9.87
N ASP A 91 32.25 -33.15 10.97
CA ASP A 91 31.74 -32.96 12.33
C ASP A 91 31.75 -31.47 12.74
N THR A 92 32.78 -30.72 12.31
CA THR A 92 32.92 -29.27 12.54
C THR A 92 32.75 -28.48 11.23
N ASN A 93 31.72 -28.80 10.45
CA ASN A 93 31.55 -28.28 9.07
C ASN A 93 31.53 -26.75 8.90
N THR A 94 31.32 -25.96 9.94
CA THR A 94 31.39 -24.49 9.89
C THR A 94 32.77 -23.92 10.17
N LYS A 95 33.75 -24.78 10.45
CA LYS A 95 35.16 -24.45 10.70
C LYS A 95 36.00 -24.83 9.49
N ILE A 96 36.74 -23.86 8.96
CA ILE A 96 37.56 -24.01 7.76
C ILE A 96 38.98 -23.58 8.09
N SER A 97 39.96 -24.32 7.59
CA SER A 97 41.38 -23.94 7.67
C SER A 97 41.98 -23.80 6.27
N PHE A 98 42.94 -22.88 6.15
CA PHE A 98 43.64 -22.58 4.91
C PHE A 98 45.15 -22.67 5.11
N LYS A 99 45.82 -23.14 4.05
CA LYS A 99 47.28 -23.11 3.95
C LYS A 99 47.69 -22.71 2.55
N ILE A 100 48.64 -21.79 2.44
CA ILE A 100 49.22 -21.32 1.20
C ILE A 100 50.59 -21.94 1.03
N ASN A 101 50.88 -22.43 -0.17
CA ASN A 101 52.17 -22.95 -0.57
C ASN A 101 52.59 -22.31 -1.90
N ASP A 102 53.87 -22.02 -2.08
CA ASP A 102 54.37 -21.51 -3.37
C ASP A 102 54.45 -22.59 -4.45
N THR A 103 54.49 -23.86 -4.03
CA THR A 103 54.61 -25.01 -4.93
C THR A 103 53.54 -26.05 -4.65
N LYS A 104 53.12 -26.77 -5.71
CA LYS A 104 52.21 -27.92 -5.62
C LYS A 104 52.72 -28.94 -4.60
N THR A 105 51.83 -29.40 -3.73
CA THR A 105 52.17 -30.38 -2.69
C THR A 105 52.53 -31.73 -3.30
N LYS A 106 53.58 -32.39 -2.80
CA LYS A 106 53.94 -33.75 -3.22
C LYS A 106 52.97 -34.77 -2.60
N GLY A 107 52.41 -35.66 -3.43
CA GLY A 107 51.45 -36.68 -2.99
C GLY A 107 50.19 -36.07 -2.37
N PHE A 108 49.68 -36.69 -1.29
CA PHE A 108 48.46 -36.29 -0.58
C PHE A 108 48.74 -36.04 0.91
N LEU A 109 49.79 -35.26 1.19
CA LEU A 109 50.21 -34.98 2.55
C LEU A 109 49.25 -33.98 3.22
N ILE A 110 48.88 -34.28 4.46
CA ILE A 110 48.09 -33.37 5.30
C ILE A 110 49.06 -32.37 5.94
N PRO A 111 48.81 -31.05 5.81
CA PRO A 111 49.64 -30.07 6.48
C PRO A 111 49.62 -30.20 8.01
N LYS A 112 50.79 -30.07 8.64
CA LYS A 112 50.90 -30.04 10.10
C LYS A 112 50.47 -28.69 10.70
N ASN A 113 50.80 -27.59 10.00
CA ASN A 113 50.50 -26.22 10.41
C ASN A 113 49.62 -25.54 9.35
N TRP A 114 48.71 -24.68 9.81
CA TRP A 114 47.78 -23.90 9.00
C TRP A 114 48.08 -22.41 9.16
N ASP A 115 47.96 -21.66 8.08
CA ASP A 115 48.12 -20.19 8.13
C ASP A 115 46.87 -19.56 8.75
N ASP A 116 45.71 -20.16 8.46
CA ASP A 116 44.45 -19.87 9.15
C ASP A 116 43.82 -21.16 9.62
N GLU A 117 43.45 -21.21 10.89
CA GLU A 117 42.86 -22.40 11.49
C GLU A 117 41.48 -22.12 12.07
N ASN A 118 40.52 -23.02 11.79
CA ASN A 118 39.18 -23.02 12.37
C ASN A 118 38.43 -21.67 12.23
N LEU A 119 38.58 -21.02 11.08
CA LEU A 119 37.82 -19.83 10.74
C LEU A 119 36.33 -20.14 10.67
N ALA A 120 35.50 -19.21 11.15
CA ALA A 120 34.06 -19.29 11.01
C ALA A 120 33.66 -19.20 9.52
N PHE A 121 32.61 -19.91 9.15
CA PHE A 121 32.16 -20.09 7.76
C PHE A 121 32.09 -18.81 6.93
N ASP A 122 31.47 -17.74 7.43
CA ASP A 122 31.33 -16.49 6.67
C ASP A 122 32.66 -15.75 6.49
N LYS A 123 33.53 -15.78 7.51
CA LYS A 123 34.90 -15.22 7.42
C LYS A 123 35.72 -16.02 6.41
N ALA A 124 35.63 -17.34 6.46
CA ALA A 124 36.32 -18.22 5.53
C ALA A 124 35.85 -18.03 4.08
N ARG A 125 34.55 -17.74 3.86
CA ARG A 125 34.02 -17.45 2.52
C ARG A 125 34.65 -16.19 1.93
N LYS A 126 34.72 -15.10 2.71
CA LYS A 126 35.36 -13.85 2.27
C LYS A 126 36.84 -14.07 1.96
N LYS A 127 37.56 -14.76 2.86
CA LYS A 127 38.98 -15.06 2.68
C LYS A 127 39.25 -15.94 1.45
N LEU A 128 38.41 -16.95 1.20
CA LEU A 128 38.53 -17.74 -0.03
C LEU A 128 38.27 -16.88 -1.27
N ASN A 129 37.27 -15.99 -1.24
CA ASN A 129 37.02 -15.07 -2.36
C ASN A 129 38.24 -14.19 -2.67
N GLU A 130 38.91 -13.67 -1.64
CA GLU A 130 40.16 -12.91 -1.77
C GLU A 130 41.29 -13.75 -2.41
N HIS A 131 41.50 -14.97 -1.93
CA HIS A 131 42.52 -15.87 -2.49
C HIS A 131 42.24 -16.27 -3.94
N LEU A 132 40.97 -16.49 -4.28
CA LEU A 132 40.57 -16.85 -5.64
C LEU A 132 40.79 -15.70 -6.63
N GLY A 133 40.68 -14.44 -6.16
CA GLY A 133 40.86 -13.25 -6.99
C GLY A 133 39.91 -13.26 -8.19
N PHE A 134 38.61 -13.51 -7.95
CA PHE A 134 37.63 -13.67 -9.02
C PHE A 134 37.35 -12.32 -9.71
N ASP A 135 37.74 -12.21 -10.97
CA ASP A 135 37.78 -10.98 -11.77
C ASP A 135 36.71 -10.92 -12.88
N VAL A 136 36.12 -12.06 -13.25
CA VAL A 136 35.17 -12.17 -14.38
C VAL A 136 33.81 -11.54 -14.08
N VAL A 137 33.26 -11.76 -12.88
CA VAL A 137 31.93 -11.28 -12.49
C VAL A 137 31.99 -10.66 -11.09
N PRO A 138 32.59 -9.47 -10.95
CA PRO A 138 32.96 -8.89 -9.65
C PRO A 138 31.73 -8.50 -8.81
N SER A 139 30.57 -8.30 -9.44
CA SER A 139 29.32 -7.96 -8.76
C SER A 139 28.77 -9.09 -7.89
N TYR A 140 29.30 -10.32 -8.03
CA TYR A 140 28.85 -11.49 -7.28
C TYR A 140 29.99 -12.23 -6.59
N ASP A 141 29.67 -12.83 -5.45
CA ASP A 141 30.55 -13.76 -4.75
C ASP A 141 30.85 -15.00 -5.62
N TYR A 142 32.09 -15.50 -5.58
CA TYR A 142 32.55 -16.68 -6.32
C TYR A 142 31.60 -17.89 -6.18
N ARG A 143 30.87 -18.00 -5.07
CA ARG A 143 29.87 -19.05 -4.83
C ARG A 143 28.76 -19.06 -5.86
N LYS A 144 28.36 -17.91 -6.40
CA LYS A 144 27.33 -17.85 -7.45
C LYS A 144 27.85 -18.51 -8.72
N SER A 145 29.08 -18.20 -9.12
CA SER A 145 29.78 -18.80 -10.26
C SER A 145 29.99 -20.30 -10.08
N ILE A 146 30.54 -20.76 -8.94
CA ILE A 146 30.75 -22.19 -8.69
C ILE A 146 29.42 -22.94 -8.72
N THR A 147 28.37 -22.38 -8.12
CA THR A 147 27.04 -23.02 -8.14
C THR A 147 26.50 -23.13 -9.57
N TYR A 148 26.82 -22.17 -10.44
CA TYR A 148 26.43 -22.18 -11.85
C TYR A 148 27.12 -23.26 -12.68
N PHE A 149 28.44 -23.42 -12.51
CA PHE A 149 29.23 -24.38 -13.26
C PHE A 149 29.17 -25.80 -12.68
N LEU A 150 28.89 -25.95 -11.38
CA LEU A 150 28.76 -27.24 -10.75
C LEU A 150 27.35 -27.82 -10.93
N ARG A 151 27.14 -28.45 -12.10
CA ARG A 151 25.85 -28.96 -12.58
C ARG A 151 25.68 -30.45 -12.31
N THR A 152 24.48 -30.80 -11.84
CA THR A 152 24.00 -32.18 -11.75
C THR A 152 23.20 -32.54 -13.01
N GLN A 153 22.82 -33.81 -13.16
CA GLN A 153 22.05 -34.24 -14.34
C GLN A 153 20.72 -33.48 -14.52
N GLN A 154 20.06 -33.10 -13.41
CA GLN A 154 18.80 -32.34 -13.46
C GLN A 154 19.00 -30.90 -13.94
N ASP A 155 20.18 -30.32 -13.71
CA ASP A 155 20.51 -28.95 -14.11
C ASP A 155 20.69 -28.79 -15.63
N TYR A 156 20.65 -29.88 -16.41
CA TYR A 156 20.70 -29.85 -17.87
C TYR A 156 19.31 -29.85 -18.54
N LEU A 157 18.23 -29.88 -17.76
CA LEU A 157 16.86 -29.74 -18.30
C LEU A 157 16.63 -28.33 -18.87
N ASP A 158 17.22 -27.31 -18.25
CA ASP A 158 17.27 -25.94 -18.75
C ASP A 158 18.72 -25.44 -18.67
N VAL A 159 19.29 -25.14 -19.83
CA VAL A 159 20.72 -24.81 -19.98
C VAL A 159 21.09 -23.53 -19.23
N TYR A 160 20.17 -22.58 -19.08
CA TYR A 160 20.46 -21.28 -18.45
C TYR A 160 19.89 -21.17 -17.04
N LYS A 161 18.72 -21.76 -16.80
CA LYS A 161 18.07 -21.75 -15.49
C LYS A 161 18.31 -23.08 -14.76
N LEU A 162 19.32 -23.07 -13.90
CA LEU A 162 19.55 -24.19 -12.98
C LEU A 162 18.32 -24.42 -12.10
N ASP A 163 18.08 -25.67 -11.71
CA ASP A 163 17.00 -26.03 -10.79
C ASP A 163 17.15 -25.31 -9.44
N LYS A 164 18.40 -25.04 -9.04
CA LYS A 164 18.76 -24.30 -7.84
C LYS A 164 18.39 -22.81 -7.88
N PHE A 165 18.05 -22.29 -9.07
CA PHE A 165 17.55 -20.92 -9.28
C PHE A 165 16.04 -20.88 -9.56
N LYS A 166 15.27 -21.76 -8.93
CA LYS A 166 13.79 -21.80 -8.92
C LYS A 166 13.09 -20.55 -8.33
N GLY A 167 13.79 -19.41 -8.25
CA GLY A 167 13.29 -18.13 -7.76
C GLY A 167 12.92 -17.17 -8.88
N LYS A 168 12.95 -15.87 -8.55
CA LYS A 168 12.61 -14.79 -9.45
C LYS A 168 13.66 -14.69 -10.56
N HIS A 169 13.24 -14.20 -11.73
CA HIS A 169 14.15 -14.00 -12.85
C HIS A 169 15.30 -13.04 -12.51
N ILE A 170 15.07 -12.09 -11.61
CA ILE A 170 16.06 -11.12 -11.16
C ILE A 170 17.23 -11.75 -10.40
N ASP A 171 17.05 -12.93 -9.81
CA ASP A 171 18.08 -13.57 -8.99
C ASP A 171 19.19 -14.21 -9.84
N TRP A 172 18.88 -14.64 -11.06
CA TRP A 172 19.79 -15.41 -11.91
C TRP A 172 20.07 -14.78 -13.27
N LYS A 173 19.09 -14.13 -13.93
CA LYS A 173 19.30 -13.57 -15.28
C LYS A 173 20.43 -12.54 -15.28
N PRO A 174 20.46 -11.54 -14.37
CA PRO A 174 21.53 -10.55 -14.38
C PRO A 174 22.94 -11.16 -14.31
N PHE A 175 23.12 -12.22 -13.50
CA PHE A 175 24.39 -12.94 -13.40
C PHE A 175 24.79 -13.61 -14.72
N VAL A 176 23.86 -14.29 -15.39
CA VAL A 176 24.14 -14.95 -16.68
C VAL A 176 24.47 -13.90 -17.76
N PHE A 177 23.76 -12.77 -17.76
CA PHE A 177 24.04 -11.68 -18.69
C PHE A 177 25.42 -11.04 -18.43
N GLU A 178 25.79 -10.83 -17.17
CA GLU A 178 27.13 -10.32 -16.82
C GLU A 178 28.23 -11.28 -17.26
N LEU A 179 28.03 -12.59 -17.07
CA LEU A 179 28.95 -13.64 -17.53
C LEU A 179 29.14 -13.63 -19.06
N LEU A 180 28.11 -13.23 -19.80
CA LEU A 180 28.15 -13.07 -21.26
C LEU A 180 28.71 -11.70 -21.69
N GLY A 181 29.09 -10.83 -20.75
CA GLY A 181 29.66 -9.50 -21.01
C GLY A 181 28.63 -8.37 -21.18
N TYR A 182 27.36 -8.60 -20.83
CA TYR A 182 26.33 -7.56 -20.84
C TYR A 182 26.27 -6.80 -19.52
N ASP A 183 25.80 -5.55 -19.55
CA ASP A 183 25.52 -4.77 -18.34
C ASP A 183 24.33 -5.36 -17.58
N SER A 184 24.62 -5.99 -16.44
CA SER A 184 23.63 -6.62 -15.58
C SER A 184 22.68 -5.61 -14.92
N ASN A 185 23.09 -4.34 -14.77
CA ASN A 185 22.26 -3.29 -14.18
C ASN A 185 21.03 -2.98 -15.03
N LEU A 186 21.16 -3.02 -16.35
CA LEU A 186 20.03 -2.84 -17.27
C LEU A 186 18.99 -3.95 -17.09
N ILE A 187 19.44 -5.19 -16.90
CA ILE A 187 18.56 -6.34 -16.70
C ILE A 187 17.87 -6.24 -15.33
N ILE A 188 18.62 -5.88 -14.28
CA ILE A 188 18.06 -5.64 -12.94
C ILE A 188 16.98 -4.57 -13.00
N LYS A 189 17.28 -3.41 -13.63
CA LYS A 189 16.35 -2.30 -13.77
C LYS A 189 15.09 -2.69 -14.55
N LYS A 190 15.24 -3.44 -15.65
CA LYS A 190 14.10 -3.94 -16.42
C LYS A 190 13.21 -4.82 -15.55
N LEU A 191 13.78 -5.81 -14.88
CA LEU A 191 13.02 -6.77 -14.09
C LEU A 191 12.38 -6.13 -12.85
N SER A 192 13.04 -5.16 -12.22
CA SER A 192 12.44 -4.40 -11.11
C SER A 192 11.27 -3.54 -11.57
N LEU A 193 11.39 -2.89 -12.73
CA LEU A 193 10.29 -2.11 -13.32
C LEU A 193 9.10 -3.00 -13.70
N GLU A 194 9.33 -4.19 -14.23
CA GLU A 194 8.27 -5.17 -14.51
C GLU A 194 7.53 -5.57 -13.21
N GLU A 195 8.27 -5.88 -12.13
CA GLU A 195 7.65 -6.19 -10.83
C GLU A 195 6.84 -5.00 -10.26
N ASP A 196 7.33 -3.77 -10.41
CA ASP A 196 6.64 -2.58 -9.93
C ASP A 196 5.38 -2.25 -10.76
N ILE A 197 5.42 -2.50 -12.07
CA ILE A 197 4.25 -2.40 -12.94
C ILE A 197 3.18 -3.40 -12.48
N ASP A 198 3.56 -4.65 -12.22
CA ASP A 198 2.62 -5.68 -11.80
C ASP A 198 2.02 -5.38 -10.42
N LYS A 199 2.82 -4.89 -9.46
CA LYS A 199 2.31 -4.41 -8.17
C LYS A 199 1.33 -3.25 -8.34
N LYS A 200 1.64 -2.27 -9.18
CA LYS A 200 0.75 -1.12 -9.45
C LYS A 200 -0.56 -1.58 -10.09
N LYS A 201 -0.52 -2.51 -11.05
CA LYS A 201 -1.73 -3.11 -11.64
C LYS A 201 -2.58 -3.81 -10.59
N GLU A 202 -1.95 -4.54 -9.67
CA GLU A 202 -2.64 -5.21 -8.58
C GLU A 202 -3.32 -4.21 -7.63
N ILE A 203 -2.61 -3.14 -7.24
CA ILE A 203 -3.19 -2.05 -6.44
C ILE A 203 -4.37 -1.40 -7.16
N ILE A 204 -4.24 -1.11 -8.46
CA ILE A 204 -5.34 -0.55 -9.26
C ILE A 204 -6.54 -1.51 -9.27
N ARG A 205 -6.32 -2.83 -9.37
CA ARG A 205 -7.39 -3.82 -9.33
C ARG A 205 -8.10 -3.78 -7.98
N ILE A 206 -7.35 -3.84 -6.88
CA ILE A 206 -7.91 -3.78 -5.52
C ILE A 206 -8.74 -2.50 -5.32
N LEU A 207 -8.20 -1.34 -5.71
CA LEU A 207 -8.91 -0.07 -5.59
C LEU A 207 -10.18 -0.02 -6.44
N LYS A 208 -10.17 -0.60 -7.64
CA LYS A 208 -11.38 -0.72 -8.48
C LYS A 208 -12.45 -1.58 -7.82
N ASP A 209 -12.03 -2.70 -7.24
CA ASP A 209 -12.94 -3.64 -6.56
C ASP A 209 -13.53 -3.00 -5.28
N GLU A 210 -12.69 -2.35 -4.46
CA GLU A 210 -13.10 -1.63 -3.24
C GLU A 210 -14.06 -0.47 -3.52
N ALA A 211 -13.74 0.35 -4.53
CA ALA A 211 -14.56 1.49 -4.88
C ALA A 211 -15.86 1.08 -5.60
N ARG A 212 -15.99 -0.20 -6.03
CA ARG A 212 -17.03 -0.67 -6.96
C ARG A 212 -17.11 0.20 -8.22
N ILE A 213 -16.01 0.88 -8.58
CA ILE A 213 -15.95 1.78 -9.73
C ILE A 213 -15.55 0.95 -10.94
N ASN A 214 -16.53 0.68 -11.80
CA ASN A 214 -16.22 0.27 -13.16
C ASN A 214 -15.75 1.53 -13.92
N VAL A 215 -14.68 1.42 -14.70
CA VAL A 215 -14.15 2.57 -15.47
C VAL A 215 -15.20 3.11 -16.45
N ASN A 216 -16.15 2.27 -16.85
CA ASN A 216 -17.33 2.65 -17.64
C ASN A 216 -18.34 3.54 -16.89
N ASP A 217 -18.24 3.67 -15.57
CA ASP A 217 -19.12 4.52 -14.76
C ASP A 217 -18.52 5.91 -14.50
N ARG A 218 -17.27 6.17 -14.90
CA ARG A 218 -16.66 7.51 -14.79
C ARG A 218 -17.49 8.55 -15.54
N ASP A 219 -17.93 8.23 -16.76
CA ASP A 219 -18.72 9.14 -17.59
C ASP A 219 -20.13 9.34 -17.01
N LYS A 220 -20.71 8.31 -16.39
CA LYS A 220 -21.98 8.44 -15.66
C LYS A 220 -21.85 9.29 -14.40
N LEU A 221 -20.74 9.14 -13.66
CA LEU A 221 -20.45 9.93 -12.47
C LEU A 221 -20.20 11.40 -12.81
N ALA A 222 -19.51 11.68 -13.92
CA ALA A 222 -19.36 13.03 -14.44
C ALA A 222 -20.72 13.64 -14.80
N GLY A 223 -21.58 12.90 -15.51
CA GLY A 223 -22.94 13.37 -15.81
C GLY A 223 -23.81 13.60 -14.57
N LEU A 224 -23.73 12.72 -13.57
CA LEU A 224 -24.43 12.90 -12.29
C LEU A 224 -23.94 14.13 -11.52
N LEU A 225 -22.64 14.42 -11.58
CA LEU A 225 -22.05 15.60 -10.96
C LEU A 225 -22.57 16.88 -11.62
N ASP A 226 -22.58 16.93 -12.95
CA ASP A 226 -23.11 18.07 -13.71
C ASP A 226 -24.60 18.33 -13.39
N ILE A 227 -25.42 17.27 -13.28
CA ILE A 227 -26.83 17.38 -12.89
C ILE A 227 -26.95 17.96 -11.48
N LYS A 228 -26.12 17.52 -10.52
CA LYS A 228 -26.15 18.05 -9.15
C LYS A 228 -25.66 19.47 -9.05
N GLU A 229 -24.68 19.88 -9.84
CA GLU A 229 -24.26 21.29 -9.91
C GLU A 229 -25.38 22.18 -10.46
N LEU A 230 -26.11 21.71 -11.48
CA LEU A 230 -27.28 22.41 -12.00
C LEU A 230 -28.38 22.57 -10.93
N GLU A 231 -28.75 21.50 -10.24
CA GLU A 231 -29.75 21.55 -9.15
C GLU A 231 -29.34 22.55 -8.04
N VAL A 232 -28.06 22.57 -7.65
CA VAL A 232 -27.55 23.50 -6.64
C VAL A 232 -27.63 24.95 -7.13
N ASN A 233 -27.33 25.20 -8.40
CA ASN A 233 -27.41 26.53 -8.98
C ASN A 233 -28.85 27.02 -9.12
N GLU A 234 -29.79 26.13 -9.49
CA GLU A 234 -31.23 26.44 -9.51
C GLU A 234 -31.76 26.74 -8.11
N ALA A 235 -31.37 25.96 -7.10
CA ALA A 235 -31.74 26.20 -5.72
C ALA A 235 -31.19 27.55 -5.22
N LYS A 236 -29.92 27.88 -5.51
CA LYS A 236 -29.33 29.19 -5.19
C LYS A 236 -30.08 30.34 -5.86
N SER A 237 -30.33 30.25 -7.17
CA SER A 237 -31.12 31.25 -7.89
C SER A 237 -32.53 31.41 -7.32
N THR A 238 -33.15 30.32 -6.87
CA THR A 238 -34.49 30.37 -6.25
C THR A 238 -34.45 31.07 -4.89
N ILE A 239 -33.43 30.79 -4.08
CA ILE A 239 -33.18 31.47 -2.80
C ILE A 239 -32.92 32.98 -3.04
N ASP A 240 -32.13 33.33 -4.05
CA ASP A 240 -31.84 34.73 -4.38
C ASP A 240 -33.08 35.49 -4.88
N LYS A 241 -33.99 34.81 -5.59
CA LYS A 241 -35.29 35.36 -6.01
C LYS A 241 -36.28 35.49 -4.85
N PHE A 242 -36.06 34.78 -3.75
CA PHE A 242 -36.88 34.80 -2.54
C PHE A 242 -36.62 36.09 -1.73
N ASN A 243 -36.86 37.25 -2.34
CA ASN A 243 -36.71 38.56 -1.70
C ASN A 243 -38.07 39.09 -1.21
N PHE A 244 -38.44 38.76 0.03
CA PHE A 244 -39.68 39.20 0.69
C PHE A 244 -39.72 40.70 1.01
N PHE A 245 -38.57 41.39 0.95
CA PHE A 245 -38.47 42.76 1.42
C PHE A 245 -39.40 43.74 0.67
N GLN A 246 -39.57 43.55 -0.65
CA GLN A 246 -40.46 44.41 -1.45
C GLN A 246 -41.94 44.15 -1.16
N GLN A 247 -42.31 42.88 -0.99
CA GLN A 247 -43.69 42.50 -0.69
C GLN A 247 -44.06 42.94 0.74
N ASP A 248 -43.16 42.79 1.70
CA ASP A 248 -43.35 43.23 3.08
C ASP A 248 -43.47 44.76 3.18
N GLN A 249 -42.69 45.51 2.39
CA GLN A 249 -42.86 46.97 2.31
C GLN A 249 -44.24 47.37 1.79
N TYR A 250 -44.73 46.68 0.76
CA TYR A 250 -46.06 46.95 0.20
C TYR A 250 -47.16 46.64 1.20
N ILE A 251 -47.12 45.45 1.83
CA ILE A 251 -48.11 45.02 2.84
C ILE A 251 -48.10 45.99 4.04
N ASN A 252 -46.92 46.38 4.52
CA ASN A 252 -46.81 47.34 5.63
C ASN A 252 -47.41 48.69 5.26
N LYS A 253 -47.17 49.20 4.04
CA LYS A 253 -47.72 50.47 3.59
C LYS A 253 -49.26 50.40 3.48
N GLU A 254 -49.79 49.34 2.89
CA GLU A 254 -51.23 49.13 2.75
C GLU A 254 -51.92 49.02 4.12
N LEU A 255 -51.29 48.31 5.07
CA LEU A 255 -51.80 48.19 6.44
C LEU A 255 -51.84 49.55 7.14
N ILE A 256 -50.76 50.34 7.05
CA ILE A 256 -50.68 51.68 7.64
C ILE A 256 -51.75 52.60 7.04
N GLU A 257 -51.89 52.63 5.72
CA GLU A 257 -52.92 53.44 5.05
C GLU A 257 -54.34 53.02 5.44
N SER A 258 -54.58 51.72 5.64
CA SER A 258 -55.89 51.23 6.10
C SER A 258 -56.20 51.66 7.54
N LEU A 259 -55.20 51.63 8.42
CA LEU A 259 -55.33 52.03 9.83
C LEU A 259 -55.55 53.54 9.96
N ASP A 260 -54.79 54.34 9.20
CA ASP A 260 -54.95 55.80 9.19
C ASP A 260 -56.36 56.21 8.72
N ASN A 261 -56.89 55.56 7.68
CA ASN A 261 -58.26 55.80 7.22
C ASN A 261 -59.29 55.43 8.30
N GLN A 262 -59.12 54.31 8.99
CA GLN A 262 -60.02 53.91 10.09
C GLN A 262 -59.98 54.91 11.25
N ILE A 263 -58.79 55.36 11.64
CA ILE A 263 -58.60 56.38 12.70
C ILE A 263 -59.27 57.69 12.30
N GLN A 264 -59.17 58.10 11.03
CA GLN A 264 -59.78 59.32 10.53
C GLN A 264 -61.32 59.25 10.54
N ILE A 265 -61.90 58.12 10.12
CA ILE A 265 -63.36 57.88 10.17
C ILE A 265 -63.85 57.95 11.62
N LEU A 266 -63.22 57.18 12.52
CA LEU A 266 -63.59 57.15 13.94
C LEU A 266 -63.45 58.52 14.61
N SER A 267 -62.42 59.29 14.25
CA SER A 267 -62.24 60.65 14.76
C SER A 267 -63.37 61.58 14.30
N THR A 268 -63.77 61.49 13.03
CA THR A 268 -64.87 62.28 12.46
C THR A 268 -66.20 61.93 13.13
N ASP A 269 -66.49 60.64 13.31
CA ASP A 269 -67.68 60.19 14.01
C ASP A 269 -67.70 60.66 15.47
N ARG A 270 -66.55 60.61 16.17
CA ARG A 270 -66.43 61.13 17.53
C ARG A 270 -66.77 62.62 17.60
N TYR A 271 -66.28 63.44 16.66
CA TYR A 271 -66.62 64.86 16.60
C TYR A 271 -68.12 65.09 16.33
N ARG A 272 -68.71 64.32 15.40
CA ARG A 272 -70.15 64.42 15.10
C ARG A 272 -71.00 64.09 16.34
N ILE A 273 -70.70 62.98 17.01
CA ILE A 273 -71.43 62.55 18.21
C ILE A 273 -71.28 63.58 19.33
N ALA A 274 -70.08 64.12 19.55
CA ALA A 274 -69.86 65.16 20.56
C ALA A 274 -70.68 66.43 20.28
N TYR A 275 -70.77 66.84 19.01
CA TYR A 275 -71.60 67.97 18.59
C TYR A 275 -73.10 67.69 18.82
N ASP A 276 -73.57 66.49 18.47
CA ASP A 276 -74.97 66.10 18.70
C ASP A 276 -75.31 66.09 20.20
N ILE A 277 -74.39 65.62 21.05
CA ILE A 277 -74.55 65.67 22.52
C ILE A 277 -74.69 67.12 23.00
N ASP A 278 -73.76 68.02 22.62
CA ASP A 278 -73.82 69.44 23.00
C ASP A 278 -75.12 70.12 22.55
N LYS A 279 -75.60 69.78 21.35
CA LYS A 279 -76.87 70.29 20.83
C LYS A 279 -78.07 69.78 21.65
N ILE A 280 -78.10 68.50 22.00
CA ILE A 280 -79.16 67.91 22.83
C ILE A 280 -79.15 68.55 24.23
N GLU A 281 -77.98 68.71 24.85
CA GLU A 281 -77.84 69.35 26.16
C GLU A 281 -78.36 70.79 26.14
N LYS A 282 -78.02 71.58 25.11
CA LYS A 282 -78.55 72.95 24.92
C LYS A 282 -80.06 72.98 24.71
N SER A 283 -80.61 72.05 23.94
CA SER A 283 -82.06 71.94 23.73
C SER A 283 -82.81 71.60 25.02
N LEU A 284 -82.29 70.68 25.83
CA LEU A 284 -82.89 70.29 27.11
C LEU A 284 -82.86 71.43 28.13
N ALA A 285 -81.81 72.26 28.14
CA ALA A 285 -81.71 73.42 29.01
C ALA A 285 -82.80 74.48 28.74
N ASN A 286 -83.34 74.55 27.51
CA ASN A 286 -84.33 75.56 27.11
C ASN A 286 -85.80 75.14 27.28
N ILE A 287 -86.10 73.88 27.63
CA ILE A 287 -87.49 73.36 27.73
C ILE A 287 -88.11 73.61 29.12
N SER A 288 -87.33 74.10 30.10
CA SER A 288 -87.76 74.23 31.50
C SER A 288 -88.44 75.57 31.87
N GLU A 289 -88.80 76.43 30.91
CA GLU A 289 -89.55 77.65 31.22
C GLU A 289 -91.09 77.43 31.19
N GLN A 290 -91.63 77.50 32.40
CA GLN A 290 -92.98 77.24 32.88
C GLN A 290 -94.12 77.91 32.09
N ILE A 291 -95.12 77.12 31.71
CA ILE A 291 -96.45 77.64 31.32
C ILE A 291 -97.10 78.25 32.56
N ASN A 292 -97.30 79.57 32.56
CA ASN A 292 -97.91 80.31 33.65
C ASN A 292 -99.45 80.22 33.57
N ILE A 293 -100.05 79.40 34.44
CA ILE A 293 -101.49 79.14 34.49
C ILE A 293 -102.30 80.41 34.79
N GLU A 294 -101.70 81.45 35.38
CA GLU A 294 -102.41 82.70 35.69
C GLU A 294 -102.81 83.50 34.44
N GLU A 295 -101.97 83.51 33.39
CA GLU A 295 -102.32 84.19 32.12
C GLU A 295 -103.44 83.46 31.38
N LEU A 296 -103.42 82.14 31.41
CA LEU A 296 -104.49 81.31 30.82
C LEU A 296 -105.84 81.59 31.48
N GLN A 297 -105.87 81.86 32.79
CA GLN A 297 -107.09 82.23 33.50
C GLN A 297 -107.61 83.61 33.11
N LYS A 298 -106.73 84.60 32.91
CA LYS A 298 -107.12 85.92 32.43
C LYS A 298 -107.74 85.85 31.04
N LEU A 299 -107.12 85.11 30.13
CA LEU A 299 -107.59 84.99 28.75
C LEU A 299 -108.99 84.36 28.67
N HIS A 300 -109.25 83.37 29.53
CA HIS A 300 -110.56 82.70 29.59
C HIS A 300 -111.68 83.62 30.11
N ASN A 301 -111.36 84.48 31.08
CA ASN A 301 -112.30 85.49 31.57
C ASN A 301 -112.58 86.58 30.52
N GLU A 302 -111.56 87.00 29.76
CA GLU A 302 -111.76 87.95 28.66
C GLU A 302 -112.57 87.36 27.50
N ALA A 303 -112.44 86.05 27.25
CA ALA A 303 -113.19 85.34 26.21
C ALA A 303 -114.62 84.92 26.62
N GLN A 304 -115.10 85.30 27.81
CA GLN A 304 -116.41 84.92 28.38
C GLN A 304 -116.70 83.40 28.35
N LEU A 305 -115.65 82.57 28.48
CA LEU A 305 -115.76 81.11 28.48
C LEU A 305 -115.52 80.56 29.89
N LEU A 306 -116.38 79.65 30.33
CA LEU A 306 -116.28 78.99 31.64
C LEU A 306 -114.97 78.18 31.74
N PHE A 307 -114.11 78.52 32.70
CA PHE A 307 -112.84 77.81 32.93
C PHE A 307 -113.09 76.45 33.61
N PRO A 308 -112.73 75.31 32.99
CA PRO A 308 -112.97 73.98 33.56
C PRO A 308 -112.21 73.75 34.88
N VAL A 309 -112.87 73.12 35.85
CA VAL A 309 -112.35 72.89 37.22
C VAL A 309 -111.16 71.91 37.24
N GLU A 310 -110.95 71.14 36.17
CA GLU A 310 -109.88 70.15 36.05
C GLU A 310 -108.48 70.77 35.84
N LEU A 311 -108.42 72.01 35.32
CA LEU A 311 -107.16 72.73 35.06
C LEU A 311 -106.67 73.55 36.26
N LYS A 312 -107.27 73.37 37.45
CA LYS A 312 -106.90 74.04 38.71
C LYS A 312 -105.96 73.22 39.61
N LYS A 313 -105.46 72.08 39.14
CA LYS A 313 -104.49 71.25 39.90
C LYS A 313 -103.06 71.55 39.50
#